data_AF-H3BDW0-F1
#
_entry.id   AF-H3BDW0-F1
#
_cell.length_a   1.000
_cell.length_b   1.000
_cell.length_c   1.000
_cell.angle_alpha   90.00
_cell.angle_beta   90.00
_cell.angle_gamma   90.00
#
_symmetry.space_group_name_H-M   'P 1'
#
loop_
_entity.id
_entity.type
_entity.pdbx_description
1 polymer ?
#
loop_
_entity_poly.entity_id
_entity_poly.type
_entity_poly.pdbx_seq_one_letter_code
_entity_poly.pdbx_strand_id
1 'polypeptide(L)'
;KKHEEELEAFVKSLVDLLGDEDARKLCCLVFTKKPCQCLQNYIKASVNARTLIQAVMPLLKEARRLSSLKFYNENEMQQSGKSKRPAIGLGNGQRKSKAFEEFVLKNRKVLREDLKLCERATQRILGYSNNFLHKKLKTDPERRGRVQRSKGKGALGLLKPISELHKEKCCMDNCVVIAFTHRRLLQHWRERALKGQAEARRVLAEMLTPSGGSRCNCYRFITWVTGCSHSTISKVNEQMKKTGGDREPPPHGLKKW
;
A
#
# COMPACT_ATOMS: atom_id res chain seq x y z
N LYS A 1 -5.67 -18.64 19.68
CA LYS A 1 -5.59 -19.98 20.29
C LYS A 1 -6.14 -21.04 19.34
N LYS A 2 -7.43 -21.43 19.36
CA LYS A 2 -7.97 -22.49 18.47
C LYS A 2 -7.59 -22.35 16.98
N HIS A 3 -7.75 -21.16 16.40
CA HIS A 3 -7.39 -20.95 14.99
C HIS A 3 -5.87 -21.04 14.71
N GLU A 4 -5.03 -20.64 15.65
CA GLU A 4 -3.57 -20.70 15.49
C GLU A 4 -3.09 -22.15 15.57
N GLU A 5 -3.68 -22.95 16.45
CA GLU A 5 -3.42 -24.39 16.57
C GLU A 5 -3.85 -25.15 15.30
N GLU A 6 -5.05 -24.87 14.77
CA GLU A 6 -5.52 -25.42 13.48
C GLU A 6 -4.59 -25.06 12.32
N LEU A 7 -4.02 -23.86 12.38
CA LEU A 7 -3.13 -23.35 11.35
C LEU A 7 -1.74 -23.98 11.42
N GLU A 8 -1.20 -24.17 12.63
CA GLU A 8 0.06 -24.87 12.86
C GLU A 8 -0.06 -26.34 12.44
N ALA A 9 -1.16 -27.00 12.79
CA ALA A 9 -1.44 -28.37 12.36
C ALA A 9 -1.50 -28.47 10.82
N PHE A 10 -2.15 -27.51 10.17
CA PHE A 10 -2.18 -27.44 8.70
C PHE A 10 -0.79 -27.26 8.10
N VAL A 11 0.02 -26.36 8.65
CA VAL A 11 1.40 -26.12 8.20
C VAL A 11 2.26 -27.37 8.36
N LYS A 12 2.19 -28.03 9.52
CA LYS A 12 2.92 -29.27 9.77
C LYS A 12 2.54 -30.36 8.76
N SER A 13 1.23 -30.56 8.54
CA SER A 13 0.75 -31.54 7.55
C SER A 13 1.23 -31.25 6.12
N LEU A 14 1.38 -29.98 5.76
CA LEU A 14 1.89 -29.58 4.45
C LEU A 14 3.38 -29.88 4.30
N VAL A 15 4.18 -29.54 5.32
CA VAL A 15 5.62 -29.81 5.32
C VAL A 15 5.87 -31.31 5.26
N ASP A 16 5.16 -32.09 6.08
CA ASP A 16 5.28 -33.55 6.13
C ASP A 16 4.90 -34.20 4.77
N LEU A 17 3.84 -33.71 4.12
CA LEU A 17 3.39 -34.20 2.80
C LEU A 17 4.39 -33.95 1.67
N LEU A 18 5.17 -32.87 1.77
CA LEU A 18 6.02 -32.39 0.67
C LEU A 18 7.50 -32.65 0.90
N GLY A 19 7.91 -32.87 2.15
CA GLY A 19 9.31 -32.91 2.54
C GLY A 19 10.04 -31.57 2.31
N ASP A 20 9.33 -30.45 2.30
CA ASP A 20 9.89 -29.13 1.98
C ASP A 20 9.41 -28.07 2.98
N GLU A 21 10.34 -27.53 3.76
CA GLU A 21 10.12 -26.47 4.76
C GLU A 21 9.59 -25.16 4.14
N ASP A 22 9.81 -24.93 2.85
CA ASP A 22 9.25 -23.77 2.16
C ASP A 22 7.71 -23.78 2.13
N ALA A 23 7.10 -24.96 2.29
CA ALA A 23 5.65 -25.11 2.36
C ALA A 23 5.02 -24.33 3.52
N ARG A 24 5.77 -24.02 4.59
CA ARG A 24 5.29 -23.14 5.68
C ARG A 24 4.82 -21.78 5.20
N LYS A 25 5.34 -21.30 4.07
CA LYS A 25 4.93 -20.02 3.47
C LYS A 25 3.56 -20.07 2.82
N LEU A 26 3.05 -21.26 2.49
CA LEU A 26 1.73 -21.50 1.89
C LEU A 26 0.57 -21.42 2.89
N CYS A 27 0.72 -20.61 3.92
CA CYS A 27 -0.26 -20.45 4.98
C CYS A 27 -0.36 -18.97 5.41
N CYS A 28 -1.55 -18.40 5.47
CA CYS A 28 -1.74 -16.99 5.87
C CYS A 28 -2.03 -16.85 7.37
N LEU A 29 -1.07 -16.31 8.13
CA LEU A 29 -1.14 -16.07 9.59
C LEU A 29 -1.87 -14.79 9.99
N VAL A 30 -2.08 -13.84 9.07
CA VAL A 30 -2.48 -12.47 9.42
C VAL A 30 -3.99 -12.26 9.25
N PHE A 31 -4.69 -12.02 10.34
CA PHE A 31 -6.12 -11.67 10.37
C PHE A 31 -6.38 -10.48 11.30
N THR A 32 -7.42 -9.69 11.03
CA THR A 32 -7.84 -8.54 11.86
C THR A 32 -9.09 -8.84 12.67
N LYS A 33 -10.14 -9.36 12.01
CA LYS A 33 -11.40 -9.77 12.67
C LYS A 33 -11.73 -11.24 12.42
N LYS A 34 -11.57 -11.69 11.17
CA LYS A 34 -11.77 -13.10 10.76
C LYS A 34 -10.62 -13.54 9.84
N PRO A 35 -10.14 -14.78 9.94
CA PRO A 35 -9.16 -15.31 9.01
C PRO A 35 -9.79 -15.51 7.64
N CYS A 36 -9.12 -15.05 6.57
CA CYS A 36 -9.66 -15.18 5.22
C CYS A 36 -9.60 -16.61 4.67
N GLN A 37 -8.63 -17.40 5.14
CA GLN A 37 -8.39 -18.80 4.78
C GLN A 37 -8.32 -19.13 3.28
N CYS A 38 -8.31 -18.14 2.39
CA CYS A 38 -8.40 -18.39 0.93
C CYS A 38 -7.30 -19.32 0.40
N LEU A 39 -6.08 -19.23 0.94
CA LEU A 39 -4.97 -20.08 0.53
C LEU A 39 -5.14 -21.51 1.06
N GLN A 40 -5.55 -21.65 2.33
CA GLN A 40 -5.82 -22.93 2.95
C GLN A 40 -7.01 -23.63 2.29
N ASN A 41 -8.08 -22.90 2.01
CA ASN A 41 -9.27 -23.42 1.32
C ASN A 41 -8.94 -23.81 -0.11
N TYR A 42 -8.13 -23.01 -0.82
CA TYR A 42 -7.66 -23.37 -2.16
C TYR A 42 -6.88 -24.69 -2.16
N ILE A 43 -6.00 -24.89 -1.18
CA ILE A 43 -5.24 -26.13 -1.02
C ILE A 43 -6.12 -27.31 -0.60
N LYS A 44 -7.04 -27.11 0.34
CA LYS A 44 -7.93 -28.16 0.88
C LYS A 44 -9.06 -28.56 -0.06
N ALA A 45 -9.57 -27.65 -0.88
CA ALA A 45 -10.68 -27.90 -1.79
C ALA A 45 -10.28 -28.68 -3.05
N SER A 46 -8.98 -28.79 -3.34
CA SER A 46 -8.49 -29.58 -4.46
C SER A 46 -8.50 -31.06 -4.12
N VAL A 47 -9.18 -31.87 -4.94
CA VAL A 47 -9.14 -33.35 -4.90
C VAL A 47 -7.69 -33.88 -4.97
N ASN A 48 -6.79 -33.09 -5.57
CA ASN A 48 -5.35 -33.33 -5.62
C ASN A 48 -4.58 -32.14 -5.03
N ALA A 49 -4.63 -31.97 -3.70
CA ALA A 49 -3.83 -30.97 -2.99
C ALA A 49 -2.35 -31.02 -3.41
N ARG A 50 -1.81 -32.23 -3.65
CA ARG A 50 -0.42 -32.46 -4.08
C ARG A 50 -0.09 -31.80 -5.43
N THR A 51 -0.95 -31.94 -6.44
CA THR A 51 -0.77 -31.32 -7.77
C THR A 51 -0.84 -29.79 -7.71
N LEU A 52 -1.74 -29.27 -6.87
CA LEU A 52 -1.90 -27.83 -6.67
C LEU A 52 -0.66 -27.22 -6.01
N ILE A 53 -0.14 -27.90 -5.00
CA ILE A 53 1.08 -27.49 -4.29
C ILE A 53 2.28 -27.58 -5.24
N GLN A 54 2.35 -28.60 -6.09
CA GLN A 54 3.35 -28.70 -7.16
C GLN A 54 3.25 -27.57 -8.19
N ALA A 55 2.09 -26.93 -8.38
CA ALA A 55 1.96 -25.75 -9.22
C ALA A 55 2.42 -24.45 -8.52
N VAL A 56 2.21 -24.34 -7.20
CA VAL A 56 2.51 -23.12 -6.43
C VAL A 56 3.95 -23.08 -5.90
N MET A 57 4.53 -24.22 -5.53
CA MET A 57 5.90 -24.31 -5.00
C MET A 57 6.97 -23.82 -5.98
N PRO A 58 6.92 -24.14 -7.28
CA PRO A 58 7.83 -23.57 -8.26
C PRO A 58 7.73 -22.05 -8.32
N LEU A 59 6.53 -21.49 -8.23
CA LEU A 59 6.35 -20.04 -8.20
C LEU A 59 7.03 -19.39 -7.00
N LEU A 60 6.95 -20.04 -5.84
CA LEU A 60 7.57 -19.58 -4.61
C LEU A 60 9.10 -19.64 -4.67
N LYS A 61 9.65 -20.76 -5.17
CA LYS A 61 11.09 -20.95 -5.32
C LYS A 61 11.67 -19.99 -6.36
N GLU A 62 10.99 -19.84 -7.50
CA GLU A 62 11.43 -18.93 -8.56
C GLU A 62 11.31 -17.47 -8.14
N ALA A 63 10.23 -17.08 -7.45
CA ALA A 63 10.12 -15.74 -6.88
C ALA A 63 11.29 -15.44 -5.93
N ARG A 64 11.67 -16.41 -5.07
CA ARG A 64 12.81 -16.27 -4.17
C ARG A 64 14.12 -16.10 -4.94
N ARG A 65 14.37 -16.96 -5.92
CA ARG A 65 15.57 -16.89 -6.77
C ARG A 65 15.65 -15.57 -7.54
N LEU A 66 14.55 -15.11 -8.13
CA LEU A 66 14.54 -13.82 -8.83
C LEU A 66 14.65 -12.63 -7.86
N SER A 67 14.16 -12.78 -6.63
CA SER A 67 14.30 -11.75 -5.60
C SER A 67 15.76 -11.59 -5.14
N SER A 68 16.58 -12.65 -5.20
CA SER A 68 18.01 -12.56 -4.89
C SER A 68 18.79 -11.85 -6.00
N LEU A 69 18.29 -11.79 -7.24
CA LEU A 69 18.91 -10.96 -8.29
C LEU A 69 18.83 -9.44 -8.00
N LYS A 70 18.18 -9.03 -6.90
CA LYS A 70 18.22 -7.65 -6.42
C LYS A 70 19.48 -7.33 -5.59
N PHE A 71 20.35 -8.31 -5.33
CA PHE A 71 21.60 -8.10 -4.60
C PHE A 71 22.64 -7.34 -5.45
N TYR A 72 23.50 -6.59 -4.80
CA TYR A 72 24.77 -6.16 -5.41
C TYR A 72 25.68 -7.38 -5.47
N ASN A 73 26.39 -7.58 -6.58
CA ASN A 73 27.48 -8.54 -6.58
C ASN A 73 28.58 -7.94 -5.69
N GLU A 74 29.06 -8.67 -4.67
CA GLU A 74 30.10 -8.14 -3.76
C GLU A 74 31.35 -7.72 -4.55
N ASN A 75 31.63 -8.43 -5.64
CA ASN A 75 32.70 -8.11 -6.59
C ASN A 75 32.44 -6.80 -7.38
N GLU A 76 31.18 -6.48 -7.71
CA GLU A 76 30.82 -5.20 -8.36
C GLU A 76 30.97 -4.01 -7.39
N MET A 77 30.68 -4.20 -6.10
CA MET A 77 30.87 -3.16 -5.09
C MET A 77 32.34 -2.85 -4.83
N GLN A 78 33.19 -3.88 -4.79
CA GLN A 78 34.64 -3.74 -4.61
C GLN A 78 35.31 -3.00 -5.78
N GLN A 79 34.85 -3.23 -7.02
CA GLN A 79 35.38 -2.54 -8.21
C GLN A 79 35.00 -1.05 -8.30
N SER A 80 33.94 -0.61 -7.59
CA SER A 80 33.46 0.78 -7.66
C SER A 80 34.24 1.79 -6.81
N GLY A 81 35.30 1.36 -6.09
CA GLY A 81 36.26 2.22 -5.39
C GLY A 81 35.71 3.07 -4.24
N LYS A 82 34.40 3.09 -4.00
CA LYS A 82 33.77 3.87 -2.94
C LYS A 82 33.63 3.01 -1.69
N SER A 83 34.69 2.97 -0.89
CA SER A 83 34.65 2.55 0.51
C SER A 83 33.69 3.47 1.28
N LYS A 84 32.39 3.16 1.21
CA LYS A 84 31.41 3.68 2.15
C LYS A 84 31.06 2.52 3.05
N ARG A 85 31.40 2.67 4.33
CA ARG A 85 30.97 1.79 5.44
C ARG A 85 29.55 1.28 5.15
N PRO A 86 29.25 -0.02 5.39
CA PRO A 86 27.93 -0.56 5.11
C PRO A 86 26.93 0.24 5.94
N ALA A 87 26.22 1.16 5.30
CA ALA A 87 25.21 1.94 5.97
C ALA A 87 24.11 0.94 6.35
N ILE A 88 24.10 0.52 7.61
CA ILE A 88 23.03 -0.24 8.24
C ILE A 88 21.75 0.56 7.97
N GLY A 89 20.96 0.10 6.99
CA GLY A 89 19.81 0.85 6.45
C GLY A 89 19.68 0.86 4.92
N LEU A 90 20.73 0.52 4.17
CA LEU A 90 20.65 0.23 2.73
C LEU A 90 20.07 -1.19 2.52
N GLY A 91 18.82 -1.39 2.94
CA GLY A 91 18.09 -2.59 2.57
C GLY A 91 17.98 -2.69 1.04
N ASN A 92 18.22 -3.91 0.53
CA ASN A 92 18.21 -4.34 -0.89
C ASN A 92 16.89 -4.08 -1.66
N GLY A 93 15.94 -3.35 -1.07
CA GLY A 93 14.63 -3.03 -1.64
C GLY A 93 14.63 -1.89 -2.67
N GLN A 94 15.79 -1.35 -3.05
CA GLN A 94 15.89 -0.23 -4.01
C GLN A 94 16.44 -0.60 -5.40
N ARG A 95 17.04 -1.79 -5.60
CA ARG A 95 17.51 -2.24 -6.93
C ARG A 95 16.35 -2.88 -7.70
N LYS A 96 16.18 -2.46 -8.95
CA LYS A 96 15.19 -2.99 -9.89
C LYS A 96 15.70 -4.33 -10.43
N SER A 97 14.90 -5.39 -10.31
CA SER A 97 15.12 -6.64 -11.04
C SER A 97 13.97 -6.78 -12.02
N LYS A 98 14.24 -6.52 -13.31
CA LYS A 98 13.23 -6.56 -14.37
C LYS A 98 12.60 -7.95 -14.47
N ALA A 99 13.43 -8.99 -14.41
CA ALA A 99 12.98 -10.38 -14.41
C ALA A 99 12.05 -10.70 -13.21
N PHE A 100 12.40 -10.25 -12.00
CA PHE A 100 11.49 -10.40 -10.84
C PHE A 100 10.19 -9.63 -11.03
N GLU A 101 10.25 -8.43 -11.62
CA GLU A 101 9.06 -7.60 -11.83
C GLU A 101 8.06 -8.21 -12.79
N GLU A 102 8.54 -8.62 -13.96
CA GLU A 102 7.73 -9.27 -14.98
C GLU A 102 7.15 -10.59 -14.44
N PHE A 103 7.97 -11.37 -13.73
CA PHE A 103 7.52 -12.59 -13.09
C PHE A 103 6.40 -12.35 -12.08
N VAL A 104 6.55 -11.37 -11.19
CA VAL A 104 5.52 -11.06 -10.19
C VAL A 104 4.26 -10.54 -10.87
N LEU A 105 4.35 -9.62 -11.83
CA LEU A 105 3.18 -9.04 -12.48
C LEU A 105 2.38 -10.09 -13.27
N LYS A 106 3.07 -10.97 -14.01
CA LYS A 106 2.45 -12.07 -14.77
C LYS A 106 1.71 -13.04 -13.85
N ASN A 107 2.41 -13.57 -12.84
CA ASN A 107 1.82 -14.59 -11.96
C ASN A 107 0.80 -14.01 -10.98
N ARG A 108 0.94 -12.73 -10.60
CA ARG A 108 -0.06 -12.04 -9.77
C ARG A 108 -1.42 -11.99 -10.46
N LYS A 109 -1.45 -11.78 -11.79
CA LYS A 109 -2.69 -11.77 -12.56
C LYS A 109 -3.41 -13.12 -12.41
N VAL A 110 -2.71 -14.22 -12.69
CA VAL A 110 -3.24 -15.59 -12.56
C VAL A 110 -3.72 -15.87 -11.13
N LEU A 111 -2.91 -15.57 -10.11
CA LEU A 111 -3.25 -15.86 -8.72
C LEU A 111 -4.45 -15.05 -8.21
N ARG A 112 -4.63 -13.80 -8.69
CA ARG A 112 -5.73 -12.90 -8.25
C ARG A 112 -6.99 -13.10 -9.07
N GLU A 113 -6.87 -13.25 -10.38
CA GLU A 113 -7.98 -13.25 -11.32
C GLU A 113 -8.51 -14.66 -11.56
N ASP A 114 -7.63 -15.65 -11.73
CA ASP A 114 -8.05 -17.02 -12.07
C ASP A 114 -8.27 -17.83 -10.78
N LEU A 115 -7.31 -17.79 -9.87
CA LEU A 115 -7.34 -18.58 -8.63
C LEU A 115 -8.04 -17.88 -7.45
N LYS A 116 -8.51 -16.64 -7.67
CA LYS A 116 -9.26 -15.81 -6.70
C LYS A 116 -8.58 -15.68 -5.32
N LEU A 117 -7.25 -15.82 -5.25
CA LEU A 117 -6.51 -15.67 -4.00
C LEU A 117 -6.50 -14.19 -3.57
N CYS A 118 -6.52 -13.92 -2.26
CA CYS A 118 -6.40 -12.55 -1.77
C CYS A 118 -4.98 -12.00 -1.99
N GLU A 119 -4.84 -10.67 -2.02
CA GLU A 119 -3.53 -10.02 -2.23
C GLU A 119 -2.47 -10.49 -1.24
N ARG A 120 -2.84 -10.76 0.01
CA ARG A 120 -1.91 -11.28 1.02
C ARG A 120 -1.42 -12.68 0.69
N ALA A 121 -2.29 -13.56 0.20
CA ALA A 121 -1.90 -14.90 -0.24
C ALA A 121 -0.95 -14.81 -1.44
N THR A 122 -1.27 -13.98 -2.42
CA THR A 122 -0.42 -13.74 -3.60
C THR A 122 0.95 -13.18 -3.22
N GLN A 123 1.01 -12.24 -2.27
CA GLN A 123 2.27 -11.69 -1.74
C GLN A 123 3.14 -12.74 -1.05
N ARG A 124 2.53 -13.71 -0.34
CA ARG A 124 3.28 -14.80 0.29
C ARG A 124 3.88 -15.77 -0.73
N ILE A 125 3.12 -16.09 -1.78
CA ILE A 125 3.59 -16.97 -2.86
C ILE A 125 4.72 -16.28 -3.64
N LEU A 126 4.51 -15.04 -4.07
CA LEU A 126 5.44 -14.33 -4.96
C LEU A 126 6.48 -13.46 -4.24
N GLY A 127 6.48 -13.43 -2.91
CA GLY A 127 7.50 -12.76 -2.09
C GLY A 127 7.63 -11.24 -2.29
N TYR A 128 6.58 -10.54 -2.74
CA TYR A 128 6.60 -9.09 -2.92
C TYR A 128 5.84 -8.35 -1.80
N SER A 129 6.16 -7.07 -1.61
CA SER A 129 5.50 -6.20 -0.62
C SER A 129 4.50 -5.23 -1.27
N ASN A 130 3.64 -4.60 -0.48
CA ASN A 130 2.78 -3.51 -1.00
C ASN A 130 3.57 -2.37 -1.65
N ASN A 131 4.80 -2.12 -1.16
CA ASN A 131 5.68 -1.11 -1.75
C ASN A 131 6.10 -1.49 -3.17
N PHE A 132 6.30 -2.78 -3.46
CA PHE A 132 6.61 -3.23 -4.81
C PHE A 132 5.52 -2.81 -5.80
N LEU A 133 4.24 -2.88 -5.43
CA LEU A 133 3.14 -2.53 -6.34
C LEU A 133 2.99 -1.01 -6.56
N HIS A 134 3.22 -0.22 -5.51
CA HIS A 134 2.77 1.17 -5.48
C HIS A 134 3.89 2.21 -5.40
N LYS A 135 5.08 1.82 -4.93
CA LYS A 135 6.18 2.76 -4.74
C LYS A 135 6.93 2.94 -6.06
N LYS A 136 7.04 4.19 -6.49
CA LYS A 136 7.96 4.62 -7.54
C LYS A 136 9.38 4.37 -7.05
N LEU A 137 10.14 3.50 -7.70
CA LEU A 137 11.55 3.33 -7.34
C LEU A 137 12.32 4.59 -7.75
N LYS A 138 13.24 5.05 -6.90
CA LYS A 138 14.14 6.16 -7.24
C LYS A 138 15.03 5.83 -8.45
N THR A 139 15.30 4.54 -8.64
CA THR A 139 16.09 3.94 -9.71
C THR A 139 15.28 3.68 -10.98
N ASP A 140 13.96 3.92 -10.98
CA ASP A 140 13.14 3.79 -12.18
C ASP A 140 13.14 5.11 -12.97
N PRO A 141 13.72 5.16 -14.18
CA PRO A 141 13.83 6.39 -14.96
C PRO A 141 12.46 7.01 -15.27
N GLU A 142 11.40 6.21 -15.39
CA GLU A 142 10.04 6.72 -15.63
C GLU A 142 9.28 7.09 -14.34
N ARG A 143 9.79 6.73 -13.15
CA ARG A 143 9.13 6.92 -11.85
C ARG A 143 7.62 6.61 -11.88
N ARG A 144 7.19 5.53 -12.56
CA ARG A 144 5.78 5.14 -12.59
C ARG A 144 5.45 4.23 -11.40
N GLY A 145 4.19 4.27 -10.95
CA GLY A 145 3.68 3.23 -10.05
C GLY A 145 3.46 1.95 -10.86
N ARG A 146 3.80 0.78 -10.32
CA ARG A 146 3.71 -0.50 -11.07
C ARG A 146 2.29 -0.99 -11.27
N VAL A 147 1.37 -0.52 -10.42
CA VAL A 147 -0.06 -0.75 -10.54
C VAL A 147 -0.77 0.59 -10.43
N GLN A 148 -1.73 0.83 -11.32
CA GLN A 148 -2.63 1.98 -11.23
C GLN A 148 -3.47 1.90 -9.95
N ARG A 149 -3.69 3.04 -9.30
CA ARG A 149 -4.51 3.08 -8.08
C ARG A 149 -5.97 2.89 -8.47
N SER A 150 -6.55 1.76 -8.08
CA SER A 150 -7.95 1.41 -8.35
C SER A 150 -8.96 1.91 -7.30
N LYS A 151 -8.49 2.67 -6.29
CA LYS A 151 -9.33 3.14 -5.17
C LYS A 151 -9.08 4.60 -4.85
N GLY A 152 -10.18 5.31 -4.54
CA GLY A 152 -10.19 6.72 -4.13
C GLY A 152 -10.63 7.64 -5.26
N LYS A 153 -11.52 8.59 -4.96
CA LYS A 153 -12.12 9.49 -5.97
C LYS A 153 -11.07 10.28 -6.76
N GLY A 154 -10.00 10.75 -6.09
CA GLY A 154 -8.89 11.45 -6.75
C GLY A 154 -8.07 10.56 -7.70
N ALA A 155 -7.85 9.30 -7.33
CA ALA A 155 -7.10 8.36 -8.17
C ALA A 155 -7.89 7.90 -9.41
N LEU A 156 -9.22 7.86 -9.29
CA LEU A 156 -10.13 7.45 -10.37
C LEU A 156 -10.57 8.62 -11.26
N GLY A 157 -10.05 9.84 -11.05
CA GLY A 157 -10.46 11.04 -11.80
C GLY A 157 -11.89 11.48 -11.53
N LEU A 158 -12.55 10.95 -10.48
CA LEU A 158 -13.96 11.21 -10.15
C LEU A 158 -14.16 12.51 -9.34
N LEU A 159 -13.16 13.40 -9.30
CA LEU A 159 -13.29 14.67 -8.61
C LEU A 159 -13.92 15.69 -9.55
N LYS A 160 -15.05 16.26 -9.11
CA LYS A 160 -15.67 17.37 -9.84
C LYS A 160 -14.72 18.57 -9.93
N PRO A 161 -14.81 19.37 -11.00
CA PRO A 161 -14.14 20.67 -11.08
C PRO A 161 -14.45 21.53 -9.84
N ILE A 162 -13.46 22.26 -9.33
CA ILE A 162 -13.67 23.16 -8.17
C ILE A 162 -14.80 24.16 -8.47
N SER A 163 -14.88 24.62 -9.72
CA SER A 163 -15.93 25.51 -10.21
C SER A 163 -17.34 24.96 -10.03
N GLU A 164 -17.54 23.65 -9.93
CA GLU A 164 -18.86 23.03 -9.78
C GLU A 164 -19.21 22.68 -8.32
N LEU A 165 -18.22 22.70 -7.41
CA LEU A 165 -18.45 22.28 -6.02
C LEU A 165 -19.47 23.16 -5.29
N HIS A 166 -19.61 24.43 -5.66
CA HIS A 166 -20.61 25.33 -5.07
C HIS A 166 -22.07 24.90 -5.33
N LYS A 167 -22.30 24.06 -6.36
CA LYS A 167 -23.63 23.53 -6.70
C LYS A 167 -24.02 22.33 -5.85
N GLU A 168 -23.08 21.75 -5.12
CA GLU A 168 -23.34 20.59 -4.26
C GLU A 168 -23.96 21.01 -2.93
N LYS A 169 -24.93 20.23 -2.44
CA LYS A 169 -25.44 20.42 -1.07
C LYS A 169 -24.42 19.88 -0.07
N CYS A 170 -23.75 20.78 0.64
CA CYS A 170 -22.83 20.44 1.73
C CYS A 170 -23.56 20.22 3.06
N CYS A 171 -22.83 20.05 4.17
CA CYS A 171 -23.42 20.07 5.51
C CYS A 171 -24.11 21.42 5.79
N MET A 172 -24.77 21.53 6.95
CA MET A 172 -25.55 22.72 7.34
C MET A 172 -24.78 24.04 7.18
N ASP A 173 -23.46 24.02 7.39
CA ASP A 173 -22.59 25.19 7.34
C ASP A 173 -22.16 25.61 5.91
N ASN A 174 -22.73 25.00 4.87
CA ASN A 174 -22.47 25.34 3.47
C ASN A 174 -20.97 25.48 3.13
N CYS A 175 -20.12 24.52 3.54
CA CYS A 175 -18.67 24.60 3.23
C CYS A 175 -18.38 24.81 1.74
N VAL A 176 -19.31 24.48 0.85
CA VAL A 176 -19.24 24.71 -0.59
C VAL A 176 -19.24 26.20 -1.00
N VAL A 177 -19.64 27.12 -0.12
CA VAL A 177 -19.57 28.57 -0.36
C VAL A 177 -18.13 29.04 -0.53
N ILE A 178 -17.18 28.40 0.16
CA ILE A 178 -15.75 28.68 -0.05
C ILE A 178 -15.30 28.34 -1.47
N ALA A 179 -15.99 27.42 -2.17
CA ALA A 179 -15.71 27.13 -3.57
C ALA A 179 -16.20 28.21 -4.53
N PHE A 180 -17.16 29.03 -4.09
CA PHE A 180 -17.55 30.24 -4.79
C PHE A 180 -16.57 31.38 -4.51
N THR A 181 -16.28 31.67 -3.24
CA THR A 181 -15.50 32.84 -2.83
C THR A 181 -13.99 32.67 -2.93
N HIS A 182 -13.46 31.46 -2.71
CA HIS A 182 -12.02 31.19 -2.64
C HIS A 182 -11.61 30.05 -3.59
N ARG A 183 -12.12 30.08 -4.82
CA ARG A 183 -11.83 29.07 -5.86
C ARG A 183 -10.32 28.84 -6.07
N ARG A 184 -9.53 29.92 -6.10
CA ARG A 184 -8.07 29.83 -6.31
C ARG A 184 -7.37 29.09 -5.16
N LEU A 185 -7.78 29.33 -3.92
CA LEU A 185 -7.25 28.63 -2.74
C LEU A 185 -7.54 27.14 -2.83
N LEU A 186 -8.77 26.76 -3.17
CA LEU A 186 -9.14 25.34 -3.29
C LEU A 186 -8.41 24.63 -4.41
N GLN A 187 -8.20 25.32 -5.54
CA GLN A 187 -7.40 24.80 -6.64
C GLN A 187 -5.94 24.57 -6.21
N HIS A 188 -5.36 25.55 -5.51
CA HIS A 188 -4.01 25.42 -4.96
C HIS A 188 -3.88 24.28 -3.94
N TRP A 189 -4.85 24.11 -3.04
CA TRP A 189 -4.91 22.97 -2.12
C TRP A 189 -5.01 21.64 -2.84
N ARG A 190 -5.85 21.54 -3.88
CA ARG A 190 -5.96 20.34 -4.70
C ARG A 190 -4.62 20.01 -5.36
N GLU A 191 -3.94 20.99 -5.96
CA GLU A 191 -2.63 20.80 -6.58
C GLU A 191 -1.56 20.38 -5.59
N ARG A 192 -1.49 21.02 -4.41
CA ARG A 192 -0.55 20.63 -3.35
C ARG A 192 -0.80 19.22 -2.84
N ALA A 193 -2.06 18.83 -2.67
CA ALA A 193 -2.41 17.48 -2.25
C ALA A 193 -1.95 16.40 -3.25
N LEU A 194 -1.78 16.75 -4.54
CA LEU A 194 -1.25 15.85 -5.56
C LEU A 194 0.27 15.71 -5.55
N LYS A 195 1.02 16.67 -4.98
CA LYS A 195 2.49 16.67 -4.97
C LYS A 195 3.10 15.53 -4.13
N GLY A 196 2.41 15.08 -3.09
CA GLY A 196 2.89 13.97 -2.26
C GLY A 196 2.13 13.80 -0.95
N GLN A 197 2.43 12.72 -0.22
CA GLN A 197 1.76 12.41 1.05
C GLN A 197 1.99 13.48 2.12
N ALA A 198 3.19 14.04 2.21
CA ALA A 198 3.50 15.10 3.17
C ALA A 198 2.70 16.37 2.88
N GLU A 199 2.71 16.85 1.63
CA GLU A 199 1.92 18.01 1.21
C GLU A 199 0.42 17.77 1.37
N ALA A 200 -0.09 16.60 1.02
CA ALA A 200 -1.49 16.25 1.25
C ALA A 200 -1.87 16.37 2.73
N ARG A 201 -1.02 15.91 3.65
CA ARG A 201 -1.26 16.04 5.09
C ARG A 201 -1.24 17.50 5.56
N ARG A 202 -0.32 18.32 5.05
CA ARG A 202 -0.28 19.76 5.34
C ARG A 202 -1.55 20.48 4.88
N VAL A 203 -1.98 20.21 3.64
CA VAL A 203 -3.25 20.75 3.09
C VAL A 203 -4.44 20.32 3.95
N LEU A 204 -4.50 19.04 4.34
CA LEU A 204 -5.56 18.57 5.24
C LEU A 204 -5.56 19.32 6.56
N ALA A 205 -4.37 19.57 7.15
CA ALA A 205 -4.26 20.31 8.39
C ALA A 205 -4.66 21.78 8.26
N GLU A 206 -4.33 22.42 7.14
CA GLU A 206 -4.80 23.76 6.79
C GLU A 206 -6.32 23.81 6.67
N MET A 207 -6.92 22.87 5.93
CA MET A 207 -8.38 22.80 5.76
C MET A 207 -9.13 22.47 7.06
N LEU A 208 -8.48 21.77 7.99
CA LEU A 208 -9.01 21.46 9.32
C LEU A 208 -8.77 22.59 10.33
N THR A 209 -7.98 23.60 9.99
CA THR A 209 -7.85 24.81 10.81
C THR A 209 -9.07 25.72 10.56
N PRO A 210 -9.81 26.12 11.60
CA PRO A 210 -10.88 27.11 11.45
C PRO A 210 -10.33 28.44 10.92
N SER A 211 -11.00 29.02 9.92
CA SER A 211 -10.65 30.33 9.36
C SER A 211 -11.70 31.35 9.80
N GLY A 212 -11.49 31.98 10.96
CA GLY A 212 -12.35 33.07 11.45
C GLY A 212 -13.70 32.67 12.07
N GLY A 213 -13.89 31.40 12.47
CA GLY A 213 -15.09 30.92 13.14
C GLY A 213 -14.83 29.69 14.02
N SER A 214 -15.86 29.18 14.71
CA SER A 214 -15.74 28.07 15.68
C SER A 214 -15.58 26.68 15.03
N ARG A 215 -15.76 26.53 13.70
CA ARG A 215 -15.80 25.21 13.02
C ARG A 215 -14.90 25.13 11.80
N CYS A 216 -14.34 23.93 11.58
CA CYS A 216 -13.49 23.59 10.45
C CYS A 216 -14.29 23.05 9.26
N ASN A 217 -13.64 22.90 8.09
CA ASN A 217 -14.27 22.32 6.92
C ASN A 217 -14.73 20.87 7.19
N CYS A 218 -15.93 20.50 6.74
CA CYS A 218 -16.40 19.14 6.92
C CYS A 218 -15.60 18.13 6.06
N TYR A 219 -15.52 16.88 6.51
CA TYR A 219 -14.69 15.86 5.84
C TYR A 219 -15.16 15.55 4.42
N ARG A 220 -16.47 15.68 4.17
CA ARG A 220 -17.04 15.49 2.83
C ARG A 220 -16.50 16.55 1.86
N PHE A 221 -16.49 17.81 2.28
CA PHE A 221 -15.96 18.90 1.48
C PHE A 221 -14.45 18.75 1.24
N ILE A 222 -13.69 18.43 2.30
CA ILE A 222 -12.25 18.16 2.20
C ILE A 222 -11.98 17.02 1.19
N THR A 223 -12.80 15.96 1.21
CA THR A 223 -12.71 14.84 0.26
C THR A 223 -12.97 15.30 -1.18
N TRP A 224 -13.95 16.18 -1.42
CA TRP A 224 -14.23 16.72 -2.75
C TRP A 224 -13.10 17.60 -3.29
N VAL A 225 -12.42 18.36 -2.42
CA VAL A 225 -11.30 19.22 -2.82
C VAL A 225 -10.04 18.39 -3.06
N THR A 226 -9.66 17.55 -2.11
CA THR A 226 -8.33 16.89 -2.08
C THR A 226 -8.33 15.46 -2.62
N GLY A 227 -9.49 14.80 -2.67
CA GLY A 227 -9.58 13.37 -2.98
C GLY A 227 -9.05 12.43 -1.90
N CYS A 228 -8.62 12.96 -0.76
CA CYS A 228 -8.18 12.17 0.40
C CYS A 228 -9.34 11.37 1.00
N SER A 229 -9.04 10.17 1.49
CA SER A 229 -10.06 9.34 2.15
C SER A 229 -10.41 9.86 3.54
N HIS A 230 -11.63 9.59 3.98
CA HIS A 230 -12.12 9.92 5.32
C HIS A 230 -11.17 9.45 6.44
N SER A 231 -10.58 8.26 6.29
CA SER A 231 -9.59 7.70 7.21
C SER A 231 -8.30 8.49 7.28
N THR A 232 -7.84 9.09 6.17
CA THR A 232 -6.65 9.95 6.15
C THR A 232 -6.95 11.27 6.83
N ILE A 233 -8.12 11.85 6.56
CA ILE A 233 -8.58 13.09 7.18
C ILE A 233 -8.70 12.91 8.70
N SER A 234 -9.33 11.83 9.18
CA SER A 234 -9.45 11.51 10.61
C SER A 234 -8.10 11.45 11.31
N LYS A 235 -7.11 10.77 10.70
CA LYS A 235 -5.76 10.65 11.26
C LYS A 235 -5.03 12.00 11.36
N VAL A 236 -5.23 12.89 10.40
CA VAL A 236 -4.65 14.25 10.47
C VAL A 236 -5.34 15.06 11.56
N ASN A 237 -6.66 14.98 11.66
CA ASN A 237 -7.42 15.65 12.72
C ASN A 237 -7.02 15.15 14.13
N GLU A 238 -6.90 13.84 14.32
CA GLU A 238 -6.42 13.25 15.58
C GLU A 238 -5.00 13.69 15.92
N GLN A 239 -4.11 13.75 14.92
CA GLN A 239 -2.77 14.30 15.11
C GLN A 239 -2.86 15.75 15.59
N MET A 240 -3.56 16.63 14.87
CA MET A 240 -3.68 18.04 15.22
C MET A 240 -4.24 18.23 16.63
N LYS A 241 -5.23 17.42 17.04
CA LYS A 241 -5.75 17.45 18.42
C LYS A 241 -4.69 17.08 19.45
N LYS A 242 -3.88 16.05 19.18
CA LYS A 242 -2.80 15.59 20.07
C LYS A 242 -1.64 16.58 20.16
N THR A 243 -1.35 17.29 19.07
CA THR A 243 -0.20 18.19 18.96
C THR A 243 -0.54 19.67 19.16
N GLY A 244 -1.75 19.99 19.64
CA GLY A 244 -2.17 21.38 19.86
C GLY A 244 -2.28 22.20 18.57
N GLY A 245 -2.48 21.56 17.41
CA GLY A 245 -2.63 22.22 16.12
C GLY A 245 -1.40 22.17 15.21
N ASP A 246 -0.35 21.41 15.55
CA ASP A 246 0.80 21.21 14.66
C ASP A 246 0.35 20.62 13.30
N ARG A 247 0.73 21.33 12.24
CA ARG A 247 0.38 21.01 10.85
C ARG A 247 1.43 20.16 10.17
N GLU A 248 2.61 20.03 10.75
CA GLU A 248 3.70 19.28 10.14
C GLU A 248 3.45 17.76 10.26
N PRO A 249 3.58 17.00 9.16
CA PRO A 249 3.45 15.56 9.23
C PRO A 249 4.60 14.95 10.04
N PRO A 250 4.36 13.88 10.83
CA PRO A 250 5.41 13.24 11.61
C PRO A 250 6.51 12.68 10.68
N PRO A 251 7.77 12.68 11.11
CA PRO A 251 8.87 12.16 10.33
C PRO A 251 8.66 10.68 9.97
N HIS A 252 8.98 10.32 8.73
CA HIS A 252 8.69 9.03 8.15
C HIS A 252 9.34 7.89 8.96
N GLY A 253 8.53 6.98 9.51
CA GLY A 253 9.00 5.78 10.23
C GLY A 253 8.72 5.77 11.72
N LEU A 254 8.27 6.88 12.31
CA LEU A 254 7.87 6.95 13.71
C LEU A 254 6.37 7.24 13.80
N LYS A 255 5.57 6.23 14.16
CA LYS A 255 4.21 6.47 14.66
C LYS A 255 4.34 7.04 16.07
N LYS A 256 4.59 8.36 16.19
CA LYS A 256 4.54 9.01 17.50
C LYS A 256 3.11 9.26 17.99
N TRP A 257 2.09 9.16 17.12
CA TRP A 257 0.70 9.53 17.44
C TRP A 257 -0.34 8.69 16.71
#